data_AF-A0A922L8S9-F1
#
_entry.id   AF-A0A922L8S9-F1
#
_cell.length_a   1.000
_cell.length_b   1.000
_cell.length_c   1.000
_cell.angle_alpha   90.00
_cell.angle_beta   90.00
_cell.angle_gamma   90.00
#
_symmetry.space_group_name_H-M   'P 1'
#
loop_
_entity.id
_entity.type
_entity.pdbx_description
1 polymer ?
#
loop_
_entity_poly.entity_id
_entity_poly.type
_entity_poly.pdbx_seq_one_letter_code
_entity_poly.pdbx_strand_id
1 'polypeptide(L)'
;MATIKNHSSQSVNYRSKNHQHPIELELNEKIQLVLSLMKSHELEHFCPHAIRRKMLALSRCPLGPDSHHDDRMKIMRTVIALGNRVAFELLVKHSNSHRIISSLWVAVRNRGCQFLGPAIQEEVLKLVILALGDGTQLTRKVLVLYILQRMEKIYPLQATKTSVGHVVQILYRASCFEIIKRPGESCLMQLKEQYRKYIDLRREHDAQIISMALESGIRLSPEQWSSLLYGDQRHKSHMQSIIDKLNATNAPFDRLVDQLAKTLAEEQDFVHIADTIVHFRRLVQFEQHIEDENTCCFSNIIIAIDSIIFIVTRLITFITYIYGQTGTYSLYKNPMKNHFI
;
A
#
# COMPACT_ATOMS: atom_id res chain seq x y z
N MET A 1 -6.29 -42.21 -73.89
CA MET A 1 -5.90 -42.87 -72.63
C MET A 1 -5.01 -41.89 -71.87
N ALA A 2 -5.56 -41.09 -70.95
CA ALA A 2 -5.62 -41.34 -69.50
C ALA A 2 -4.18 -41.41 -68.91
N THR A 3 -3.69 -40.62 -67.93
CA THR A 3 -4.31 -39.81 -66.87
C THR A 3 -3.27 -38.84 -66.29
N ILE A 4 -3.73 -37.70 -65.78
CA ILE A 4 -3.01 -36.66 -65.01
C ILE A 4 -2.63 -37.17 -63.60
N LYS A 5 -1.46 -36.77 -63.04
CA LYS A 5 -1.34 -36.29 -61.63
C LYS A 5 0.01 -35.64 -61.31
N ASN A 6 -0.12 -34.59 -60.49
CA ASN A 6 0.80 -33.51 -60.12
C ASN A 6 1.73 -33.80 -58.93
N HIS A 7 2.62 -32.81 -58.69
CA HIS A 7 3.29 -32.39 -57.44
C HIS A 7 4.60 -33.13 -57.10
N SER A 8 5.69 -32.50 -56.67
CA SER A 8 5.88 -31.19 -56.02
C SER A 8 7.36 -30.79 -56.08
N SER A 9 7.65 -29.55 -56.46
CA SER A 9 8.98 -28.95 -56.31
C SER A 9 9.13 -28.46 -54.88
N GLN A 10 9.96 -29.15 -54.08
CA GLN A 10 10.37 -28.68 -52.77
C GLN A 10 11.27 -27.45 -52.92
N SER A 11 10.72 -26.27 -52.67
CA SER A 11 11.49 -25.04 -52.45
C SER A 11 12.21 -25.15 -51.11
N VAL A 12 13.54 -25.18 -51.18
CA VAL A 12 14.47 -25.18 -50.05
C VAL A 12 14.23 -23.95 -49.18
N ASN A 13 13.77 -24.20 -47.95
CA ASN A 13 13.53 -23.19 -46.94
C ASN A 13 14.89 -22.75 -46.36
N TYR A 14 15.39 -21.57 -46.76
CA TYR A 14 16.56 -20.96 -46.15
C TYR A 14 16.23 -20.57 -44.70
N ARG A 15 16.69 -21.41 -43.78
CA ARG A 15 16.66 -21.19 -42.34
C ARG A 15 17.52 -19.96 -42.03
N SER A 16 16.85 -18.83 -41.76
CA SER A 16 17.47 -17.62 -41.23
C SER A 16 18.20 -17.96 -39.92
N LYS A 17 19.52 -17.74 -39.91
CA LYS A 17 20.39 -17.93 -38.75
C LYS A 17 20.25 -16.74 -37.81
N ASN A 18 19.86 -17.05 -36.57
CA ASN A 18 20.06 -16.29 -35.32
C ASN A 18 20.97 -15.06 -35.45
N HIS A 19 20.36 -13.88 -35.50
CA HIS A 19 20.96 -12.66 -34.99
C HIS A 19 20.01 -12.15 -33.91
N GLN A 20 20.29 -12.54 -32.66
CA GLN A 20 19.64 -11.97 -31.49
C GLN A 20 20.03 -10.48 -31.47
N HIS A 21 19.06 -9.56 -31.51
CA HIS A 21 19.32 -8.12 -31.65
C HIS A 21 20.14 -7.63 -30.43
N PRO A 22 21.12 -6.71 -30.56
CA PRO A 22 21.99 -6.28 -29.45
C PRO A 22 21.23 -5.86 -28.18
N ILE A 23 20.08 -5.22 -28.37
CA ILE A 23 19.16 -4.78 -27.31
C ILE A 23 18.54 -5.97 -26.55
N GLU A 24 18.27 -7.09 -27.21
CA GLU A 24 17.74 -8.30 -26.55
C GLU A 24 18.78 -9.00 -25.69
N LEU A 25 20.03 -9.02 -26.13
CA LEU A 25 21.12 -9.61 -25.37
C LEU A 25 21.32 -8.82 -24.08
N GLU A 26 21.41 -7.49 -24.20
CA GLU A 26 21.52 -6.59 -23.04
C GLU A 26 20.33 -6.74 -22.07
N LEU A 27 19.11 -6.83 -22.61
CA LEU A 27 17.91 -6.97 -21.79
C LEU A 27 17.85 -8.33 -21.06
N ASN A 28 18.21 -9.41 -21.74
CA ASN A 28 18.30 -10.74 -21.14
C ASN A 28 19.38 -10.79 -20.07
N GLU A 29 20.55 -10.21 -20.32
CA GLU A 29 21.63 -10.09 -19.33
C GLU A 29 21.17 -9.36 -18.08
N LYS A 30 20.47 -8.23 -18.22
CA LYS A 30 19.93 -7.47 -17.08
C LYS A 30 18.86 -8.24 -16.30
N ILE A 31 17.99 -8.99 -16.98
CA ILE A 31 17.01 -9.85 -16.30
C ILE A 31 17.70 -11.01 -15.56
N GLN A 32 18.73 -11.61 -16.15
CA GLN A 32 19.54 -12.63 -15.48
C GLN A 32 20.28 -12.04 -14.27
N LEU A 33 20.72 -10.79 -14.33
CA LEU A 33 21.30 -10.09 -13.18
C LEU A 33 20.27 -9.87 -12.06
N VAL A 34 19.02 -9.51 -12.40
CA VAL A 34 17.93 -9.45 -11.40
C VAL A 34 17.70 -10.82 -10.75
N LEU A 35 17.75 -11.91 -11.53
CA LEU A 35 17.64 -13.28 -11.02
C LEU A 35 18.83 -13.69 -10.15
N SER A 36 20.06 -13.31 -10.51
CA SER A 36 21.24 -13.62 -9.70
C SER A 36 21.21 -12.87 -8.37
N LEU A 37 20.73 -11.63 -8.37
CA LEU A 37 20.47 -10.88 -7.14
C LEU A 37 19.49 -11.65 -6.25
N MET A 38 18.39 -12.19 -6.79
CA MET A 38 17.43 -12.98 -5.98
C MET A 38 18.05 -14.23 -5.35
N LYS A 39 19.02 -14.85 -6.02
CA LYS A 39 19.73 -16.05 -5.55
C LYS A 39 20.84 -15.72 -4.55
N SER A 40 21.07 -14.45 -4.25
CA SER A 40 21.91 -14.08 -3.10
C SER A 40 21.32 -14.70 -1.84
N HIS A 41 22.20 -15.23 -0.98
CA HIS A 41 21.78 -15.88 0.27
C HIS A 41 20.92 -14.92 1.12
N GLU A 42 21.17 -13.60 1.05
CA GLU A 42 20.41 -12.61 1.78
C GLU A 42 18.98 -12.43 1.25
N LEU A 43 18.78 -12.32 -0.07
CA LEU A 43 17.42 -12.19 -0.61
C LEU A 43 16.62 -13.48 -0.54
N GLU A 44 17.27 -14.65 -0.64
CA GLU A 44 16.56 -15.92 -0.57
C GLU A 44 15.84 -16.12 0.76
N HIS A 45 16.50 -15.72 1.86
CA HIS A 45 16.01 -15.95 3.22
C HIS A 45 15.27 -14.75 3.81
N PHE A 46 15.61 -13.53 3.40
CA PHE A 46 15.19 -12.31 4.12
C PHE A 46 14.46 -11.29 3.25
N CYS A 47 14.41 -11.49 1.93
CA CYS A 47 13.59 -10.64 1.07
C CYS A 47 12.10 -10.88 1.35
N PRO A 48 11.30 -9.81 1.55
CA PRO A 48 9.85 -9.93 1.63
C PRO A 48 9.29 -10.75 0.47
N HIS A 49 8.42 -11.71 0.79
CA HIS A 49 7.81 -12.61 -0.20
C HIS A 49 7.16 -11.86 -1.37
N ALA A 50 6.60 -10.67 -1.11
CA ALA A 50 6.02 -9.81 -2.12
C ALA A 50 7.04 -9.29 -3.16
N ILE A 51 8.25 -8.91 -2.74
CA ILE A 51 9.34 -8.48 -3.63
C ILE A 51 9.81 -9.69 -4.44
N ARG A 52 10.09 -10.83 -3.78
CA ARG A 52 10.52 -12.07 -4.44
C ARG A 52 9.55 -12.52 -5.53
N ARG A 53 8.24 -12.50 -5.27
CA ARG A 53 7.21 -12.84 -6.26
C ARG A 53 7.23 -11.92 -7.47
N LYS A 54 7.46 -10.62 -7.29
CA LYS A 54 7.51 -9.64 -8.39
C LYS A 54 8.79 -9.78 -9.22
N MET A 55 9.92 -10.06 -8.59
CA MET A 55 11.16 -10.37 -9.31
C MET A 55 11.04 -11.67 -10.12
N LEU A 56 10.38 -12.71 -9.58
CA LEU A 56 10.03 -13.93 -10.33
C LEU A 56 9.06 -13.66 -11.48
N ALA A 57 8.12 -12.73 -11.32
CA ALA A 57 7.22 -12.36 -12.41
C ALA A 57 7.99 -11.65 -13.54
N LEU A 58 8.92 -10.75 -13.20
CA LEU A 58 9.76 -10.05 -14.16
C LEU A 58 10.62 -11.03 -14.98
N SER A 59 11.22 -12.03 -14.34
CA SER A 59 12.08 -13.01 -15.01
C SER A 59 11.35 -13.98 -15.94
N ARG A 60 10.03 -14.07 -15.81
CA ARG A 60 9.17 -14.90 -16.66
C ARG A 60 8.51 -14.12 -17.79
N CYS A 61 8.76 -12.81 -17.91
CA CYS A 61 8.20 -12.04 -19.00
C CYS A 61 8.85 -12.42 -20.33
N PRO A 62 8.08 -12.73 -21.38
CA PRO A 62 8.63 -13.04 -22.69
C PRO A 62 9.18 -11.75 -23.30
N LEU A 63 10.50 -11.65 -23.47
CA LEU A 63 11.16 -10.51 -24.07
C LEU A 63 11.96 -10.97 -25.28
N GLY A 64 11.53 -10.48 -26.45
CA GLY A 64 12.20 -10.64 -27.73
C GLY A 64 12.04 -9.37 -28.56
N PRO A 65 12.67 -9.31 -29.74
CA PRO A 65 12.60 -8.14 -30.63
C PRO A 65 11.20 -7.95 -31.18
N ASP A 66 10.48 -9.06 -31.36
CA ASP A 66 9.10 -9.13 -31.84
C ASP A 66 8.07 -8.93 -30.71
N SER A 67 8.50 -8.54 -29.51
CA SER A 67 7.58 -8.31 -28.39
C SER A 67 6.62 -7.17 -28.73
N HIS A 68 5.32 -7.47 -28.64
CA HIS A 68 4.30 -6.49 -28.92
C HIS A 68 4.31 -5.39 -27.86
N HIS A 69 3.69 -4.24 -28.18
CA HIS A 69 3.56 -3.15 -27.23
C HIS A 69 2.93 -3.60 -25.89
N ASP A 70 1.96 -4.51 -25.92
CA ASP A 70 1.34 -5.08 -24.72
C ASP A 70 2.31 -5.85 -23.82
N ASP A 71 3.23 -6.62 -24.42
CA ASP A 71 4.26 -7.35 -23.67
C ASP A 71 5.22 -6.37 -22.98
N ARG A 72 5.69 -5.37 -23.75
CA ARG A 72 6.56 -4.29 -23.26
C ARG A 72 5.91 -3.49 -22.13
N MET A 73 4.63 -3.14 -22.28
CA MET A 73 3.85 -2.46 -21.26
C MET A 73 3.69 -3.32 -19.99
N LYS A 74 3.44 -4.63 -20.14
CA LYS A 74 3.35 -5.56 -19.00
C LYS A 74 4.65 -5.64 -18.21
N ILE A 75 5.79 -5.60 -18.89
CA ILE A 75 7.11 -5.57 -18.26
C ILE A 75 7.32 -4.27 -17.51
N MET A 76 7.07 -3.13 -18.17
CA MET A 76 7.17 -1.82 -17.54
C MET A 76 6.31 -1.74 -16.27
N ARG A 77 5.05 -2.20 -16.33
CA ARG A 77 4.17 -2.32 -15.16
C ARG A 77 4.76 -3.21 -14.06
N THR A 78 5.39 -4.31 -14.42
CA THR A 78 6.00 -5.24 -13.45
C THR A 78 7.22 -4.61 -12.76
N VAL A 79 8.06 -3.91 -13.52
CA VAL A 79 9.23 -3.16 -13.02
C VAL A 79 8.78 -2.04 -12.07
N ILE A 80 7.80 -1.22 -12.47
CA ILE A 80 7.22 -0.16 -11.64
C ILE A 80 6.63 -0.74 -10.34
N ALA A 81 5.84 -1.80 -10.46
CA ALA A 81 5.20 -2.43 -9.30
C ALA A 81 6.21 -3.06 -8.32
N LEU A 82 7.38 -3.51 -8.82
CA LEU A 82 8.50 -3.95 -7.99
C LEU A 82 9.12 -2.76 -7.25
N GLY A 83 9.42 -1.66 -7.96
CA GLY A 83 9.94 -0.43 -7.35
C GLY A 83 9.02 0.12 -6.27
N ASN A 84 7.72 0.21 -6.54
CA ASN A 84 6.71 0.63 -5.58
C ASN A 84 6.74 -0.26 -4.32
N ARG A 85 6.83 -1.58 -4.49
CA ARG A 85 6.93 -2.49 -3.34
C ARG A 85 8.22 -2.30 -2.54
N VAL A 86 9.36 -2.10 -3.19
CA VAL A 86 10.63 -1.86 -2.48
C VAL A 86 10.58 -0.54 -1.71
N ALA A 87 10.08 0.54 -2.31
CA ALA A 87 9.92 1.83 -1.64
C ALA A 87 9.03 1.71 -0.39
N PHE A 88 7.95 0.93 -0.48
CA PHE A 88 7.07 0.66 0.66
C PHE A 88 7.80 -0.05 1.81
N GLU A 89 8.56 -1.11 1.51
CA GLU A 89 9.30 -1.87 2.53
C GLU A 89 10.39 -1.01 3.20
N LEU A 90 11.11 -0.18 2.42
CA LEU A 90 12.11 0.75 2.94
C LEU A 90 11.47 1.79 3.87
N LEU A 91 10.32 2.36 3.48
CA LEU A 91 9.61 3.34 4.30
C LEU A 91 9.16 2.72 5.63
N VAL A 92 8.56 1.52 5.59
CA VAL A 92 8.11 0.81 6.81
C VAL A 92 9.28 0.50 7.74
N LYS A 93 10.49 0.24 7.22
CA LYS A 93 11.67 -0.09 8.03
C LYS A 93 12.26 1.10 8.77
N HIS A 94 12.39 2.24 8.12
CA HIS A 94 12.91 3.48 8.73
C HIS A 94 11.88 4.07 9.71
N SER A 95 10.61 3.72 9.56
CA SER A 95 9.56 4.15 10.47
C SER A 95 9.73 3.50 11.87
N ASN A 96 10.07 4.31 12.90
CA ASN A 96 10.14 3.87 14.31
C ASN A 96 8.73 3.66 14.91
N SER A 97 8.36 2.41 15.23
CA SER A 97 7.01 2.01 15.64
C SER A 97 6.37 2.88 16.74
N HIS A 98 7.12 3.31 17.76
CA HIS A 98 6.57 4.16 18.82
C HIS A 98 6.28 5.59 18.34
N ARG A 99 7.21 6.17 17.56
CA ARG A 99 7.01 7.49 16.94
C ARG A 99 5.87 7.46 15.93
N ILE A 100 5.74 6.39 15.14
CA ILE A 100 4.65 6.24 14.16
C ILE A 100 3.28 6.24 14.85
N ILE A 101 3.09 5.44 15.90
CA ILE A 101 1.79 5.32 16.57
C ILE A 101 1.41 6.65 17.23
N SER A 102 2.35 7.34 17.86
CA SER A 102 2.12 8.68 18.40
C SER A 102 1.72 9.66 17.28
N SER A 103 2.48 9.66 16.17
CA SER A 103 2.22 10.51 15.01
C SER A 103 0.86 10.22 14.36
N LEU A 104 0.43 8.95 14.35
CA LEU A 104 -0.89 8.54 13.87
C LEU A 104 -1.99 9.25 14.66
N TRP A 105 -1.93 9.16 15.99
CA TRP A 105 -2.97 9.75 16.81
C TRP A 105 -2.94 11.28 16.79
N VAL A 106 -1.75 11.90 16.60
CA VAL A 106 -1.66 13.33 16.30
C VAL A 106 -2.35 13.66 14.98
N ALA A 107 -2.07 12.90 13.90
CA ALA A 107 -2.68 13.10 12.59
C ALA A 107 -4.21 12.94 12.59
N VAL A 108 -4.73 11.99 13.38
CA VAL A 108 -6.16 11.80 13.59
C VAL A 108 -6.76 12.99 14.37
N ARG A 109 -6.12 13.42 15.46
CA ARG A 109 -6.59 14.57 16.26
C ARG A 109 -6.57 15.89 15.48
N ASN A 110 -5.56 16.12 14.64
CA ASN A 110 -5.48 17.32 13.79
C ASN A 110 -6.65 17.44 12.80
N ARG A 111 -7.39 16.35 12.56
CA ARG A 111 -8.60 16.33 11.72
C ARG A 111 -9.91 16.42 12.54
N GLY A 112 -9.81 16.73 13.83
CA GLY A 112 -10.94 16.77 14.76
C GLY A 112 -11.52 15.38 15.07
N CYS A 113 -10.72 14.33 14.90
CA CYS A 113 -11.12 12.94 15.07
C CYS A 113 -10.43 12.31 16.29
N GLN A 114 -11.02 11.23 16.81
CA GLN A 114 -10.44 10.51 17.94
C GLN A 114 -10.85 9.04 17.92
N PHE A 115 -9.90 8.17 18.21
CA PHE A 115 -10.13 6.76 18.50
C PHE A 115 -9.99 6.55 20.02
N LEU A 116 -10.98 5.94 20.66
CA LEU A 116 -11.07 5.83 22.12
C LEU A 116 -10.53 4.51 22.68
N GLY A 117 -9.87 3.71 21.84
CA GLY A 117 -9.44 2.35 22.17
C GLY A 117 -10.49 1.31 21.75
N PRO A 118 -10.09 0.02 21.59
CA PRO A 118 -10.94 -1.00 20.96
C PRO A 118 -12.34 -1.15 21.56
N ALA A 119 -12.43 -1.33 22.88
CA ALA A 119 -13.70 -1.58 23.56
C ALA A 119 -14.64 -0.35 23.52
N ILE A 120 -14.12 0.83 23.86
CA ILE A 120 -14.92 2.06 23.90
C ILE A 120 -15.37 2.43 22.49
N GLN A 121 -14.50 2.27 21.48
CA GLN A 121 -14.84 2.57 20.10
C GLN A 121 -15.97 1.66 19.57
N GLU A 122 -15.88 0.36 19.85
CA GLU A 122 -16.92 -0.60 19.47
C GLU A 122 -18.28 -0.22 20.06
N GLU A 123 -18.34 0.10 21.34
CA GLU A 123 -19.59 0.49 22.00
C GLU A 123 -20.16 1.80 21.44
N VAL A 124 -19.32 2.81 21.18
CA VAL A 124 -19.78 4.05 20.53
C VAL A 124 -20.40 3.76 19.16
N LEU A 125 -19.78 2.91 18.34
CA LEU A 125 -20.31 2.57 17.00
C LEU A 125 -21.62 1.77 17.08
N LYS A 126 -21.76 0.84 18.04
CA LYS A 126 -23.03 0.14 18.29
C LYS A 126 -24.13 1.12 18.69
N LEU A 127 -23.83 2.11 19.52
CA LEU A 127 -24.78 3.13 19.94
C LEU A 127 -25.18 4.08 18.79
N VAL A 128 -24.27 4.38 17.85
CA VAL A 128 -24.61 5.10 16.61
C VAL A 128 -25.64 4.32 15.80
N ILE A 129 -25.44 3.01 15.66
CA ILE A 129 -26.39 2.13 14.94
C ILE A 129 -27.71 2.05 15.69
N LEU A 130 -27.70 1.92 17.01
CA LEU A 130 -28.93 1.90 17.80
C LEU A 130 -29.73 3.21 17.64
N ALA A 131 -29.04 4.34 17.48
CA ALA A 131 -29.67 5.65 17.35
C ALA A 131 -30.18 5.98 15.94
N LEU A 132 -29.53 5.47 14.89
CA LEU A 132 -29.76 5.89 13.50
C LEU A 132 -30.02 4.73 12.53
N GLY A 133 -29.94 3.48 12.99
CA GLY A 133 -29.97 2.27 12.17
C GLY A 133 -31.33 1.95 11.55
N ASP A 134 -32.41 2.54 12.07
CA ASP A 134 -33.75 2.48 11.49
C ASP A 134 -34.01 3.61 10.48
N GLY A 135 -33.00 4.47 10.22
CA GLY A 135 -33.15 5.64 9.38
C GLY A 135 -33.57 6.91 10.14
N THR A 136 -33.58 6.88 11.48
CA THR A 136 -33.79 8.08 12.29
C THR A 136 -32.80 9.19 11.92
N GLN A 137 -33.27 10.44 11.98
CA GLN A 137 -32.51 11.64 11.65
C GLN A 137 -32.24 12.43 12.93
N LEU A 138 -30.97 12.57 13.33
CA LEU A 138 -30.60 13.33 14.53
C LEU A 138 -29.64 14.45 14.18
N THR A 139 -29.72 15.56 14.90
CA THR A 139 -28.62 16.54 14.87
C THR A 139 -27.39 15.94 15.55
N ARG A 140 -26.20 16.43 15.19
CA ARG A 140 -24.94 16.02 15.85
C ARG A 140 -25.00 16.14 17.37
N LYS A 141 -25.58 17.24 17.88
CA LYS A 141 -25.72 17.49 19.33
C LYS A 141 -26.55 16.40 20.00
N VAL A 142 -27.70 16.05 19.42
CA VAL A 142 -28.61 15.05 19.98
C VAL A 142 -27.96 13.66 19.95
N LEU A 143 -27.32 13.28 18.83
CA LEU A 143 -26.60 12.00 18.72
C LEU A 143 -25.49 11.88 19.77
N VAL A 144 -24.66 12.92 19.93
CA VAL A 144 -23.57 12.92 20.92
C VAL A 144 -24.11 12.77 22.35
N LEU A 145 -25.20 13.46 22.69
CA LEU A 145 -25.82 13.33 24.01
C LEU A 145 -26.44 11.94 24.23
N TYR A 146 -27.09 11.38 23.21
CA TYR A 146 -27.65 10.03 23.25
C TYR A 146 -26.58 8.97 23.59
N ILE A 147 -25.42 9.06 22.94
CA ILE A 147 -24.29 8.15 23.16
C ILE A 147 -23.69 8.41 24.55
N LEU A 148 -23.43 9.66 24.91
CA LEU A 148 -22.78 10.02 26.16
C LEU A 148 -23.56 9.52 27.39
N GLN A 149 -24.89 9.69 27.41
CA GLN A 149 -25.74 9.24 28.50
C GLN A 149 -25.64 7.73 28.79
N ARG A 150 -25.31 6.94 27.76
CA ARG A 150 -25.13 5.48 27.89
C ARG A 150 -23.69 5.10 28.24
N MET A 151 -22.72 5.91 27.83
CA MET A 151 -21.30 5.65 28.04
C MET A 151 -20.76 6.19 29.37
N GLU A 152 -21.29 7.30 29.90
CA GLU A 152 -20.69 8.01 31.04
C GLU A 152 -20.65 7.20 32.34
N LYS A 153 -21.60 6.26 32.52
CA LYS A 153 -21.62 5.37 33.70
C LYS A 153 -20.55 4.29 33.66
N ILE A 154 -20.08 3.94 32.46
CA ILE A 154 -19.16 2.82 32.22
C ILE A 154 -17.74 3.34 31.95
N TYR A 155 -17.61 4.48 31.27
CA TYR A 155 -16.33 5.09 30.85
C TYR A 155 -16.26 6.60 31.17
N PRO A 156 -16.38 7.00 32.45
CA PRO A 156 -16.55 8.41 32.83
C PRO A 156 -15.37 9.32 32.46
N LEU A 157 -14.14 8.79 32.42
CA LEU A 157 -12.94 9.59 32.11
C LEU A 157 -12.69 9.71 30.60
N GLN A 158 -13.14 8.73 29.81
CA GLN A 158 -12.84 8.62 28.39
C GLN A 158 -13.97 9.12 27.50
N ALA A 159 -15.23 8.94 27.92
CA ALA A 159 -16.41 9.36 27.18
C ALA A 159 -16.88 10.74 27.64
N THR A 160 -16.54 11.76 26.86
CA THR A 160 -16.95 13.15 27.07
C THR A 160 -17.72 13.63 25.84
N LYS A 161 -18.46 14.74 25.94
CA LYS A 161 -19.11 15.37 24.77
C LYS A 161 -18.12 15.59 23.62
N THR A 162 -16.91 16.03 23.93
CA THR A 162 -15.84 16.31 22.98
C THR A 162 -15.32 15.02 22.34
N SER A 163 -14.94 14.02 23.14
CA SER A 163 -14.35 12.78 22.62
C SER A 163 -15.34 11.96 21.80
N VAL A 164 -16.59 11.85 22.23
CA VAL A 164 -17.67 11.22 21.44
C VAL A 164 -17.94 12.03 20.17
N GLY A 165 -17.95 13.37 20.26
CA GLY A 165 -18.08 14.25 19.11
C GLY A 165 -16.98 14.03 18.06
N HIS A 166 -15.76 13.75 18.49
CA HIS A 166 -14.64 13.42 17.61
C HIS A 166 -14.75 12.02 16.99
N VAL A 167 -15.36 11.04 17.67
CA VAL A 167 -15.69 9.75 17.05
C VAL A 167 -16.72 9.92 15.95
N VAL A 168 -17.81 10.67 16.22
CA VAL A 168 -18.82 11.01 15.20
C VAL A 168 -18.19 11.76 14.02
N GLN A 169 -17.15 12.57 14.27
CA GLN A 169 -16.40 13.25 13.21
C GLN A 169 -15.70 12.27 12.26
N ILE A 170 -15.21 11.12 12.73
CA ILE A 170 -14.63 10.08 11.87
C ILE A 170 -15.69 9.61 10.86
N LEU A 171 -16.88 9.24 11.35
CA LEU A 171 -17.98 8.77 10.50
C LEU A 171 -18.47 9.83 9.51
N TYR A 172 -18.43 11.11 9.92
CA TYR A 172 -18.73 12.22 9.01
C TYR A 172 -17.71 12.33 7.89
N ARG A 173 -16.41 12.26 8.21
CA ARG A 173 -15.33 12.28 7.19
C ARG A 173 -15.37 11.05 6.28
N ALA A 174 -15.73 9.90 6.85
CA ALA A 174 -15.97 8.65 6.15
C ALA A 174 -17.23 8.67 5.26
N SER A 175 -17.95 9.80 5.20
CA SER A 175 -19.16 9.98 4.40
C SER A 175 -20.26 8.97 4.75
N CYS A 176 -20.33 8.53 6.01
CA CYS A 176 -21.33 7.57 6.48
C CYS A 176 -22.74 8.17 6.58
N PHE A 177 -22.86 9.50 6.59
CA PHE A 177 -24.12 10.20 6.79
C PHE A 177 -24.64 10.87 5.52
N GLU A 178 -25.96 10.88 5.37
CA GLU A 178 -26.68 11.86 4.57
C GLU A 178 -26.94 13.10 5.43
N ILE A 179 -26.62 14.28 4.89
CA ILE A 179 -26.73 15.56 5.59
C ILE A 179 -27.91 16.33 5.04
N ILE A 180 -28.93 16.52 5.90
CA ILE A 180 -30.16 17.23 5.55
C ILE A 180 -30.06 18.63 6.13
N LYS A 181 -29.94 19.61 5.23
CA LYS A 181 -29.89 21.04 5.59
C LYS A 181 -31.29 21.54 5.92
N ARG A 182 -31.40 22.33 7.01
CA ARG A 182 -32.64 22.97 7.44
C ARG A 182 -32.39 24.48 7.58
N PRO A 183 -33.14 25.34 6.90
CA PRO A 183 -32.97 26.79 7.00
C PRO A 183 -33.08 27.27 8.45
N GLY A 184 -32.08 28.01 8.94
CA GLY A 184 -32.06 28.56 10.30
C GLY A 184 -31.84 27.54 11.43
N GLU A 185 -31.67 26.25 11.12
CA GLU A 185 -31.53 25.18 12.11
C GLU A 185 -30.26 24.34 11.91
N SER A 186 -29.90 23.55 12.93
CA SER A 186 -28.80 22.58 12.82
C SER A 186 -29.16 21.46 11.83
N CYS A 187 -28.20 21.06 10.99
CA CYS A 187 -28.37 19.97 10.04
C CYS A 187 -28.71 18.65 10.75
N LEU A 188 -29.56 17.86 10.11
CA LEU A 188 -29.83 16.49 10.52
C LEU A 188 -28.85 15.55 9.82
N MET A 189 -28.51 14.48 10.52
CA MET A 189 -27.64 13.41 10.07
C MET A 189 -28.45 12.12 10.08
N GLN A 190 -28.49 11.46 8.93
CA GLN A 190 -29.08 10.13 8.78
C GLN A 190 -28.00 9.15 8.39
N LEU A 191 -28.01 7.94 8.96
CA LEU A 191 -27.06 6.91 8.56
C LEU A 191 -27.49 6.32 7.21
N LYS A 192 -26.59 6.38 6.22
CA LYS A 192 -26.84 5.78 4.90
C LYS A 192 -27.15 4.30 5.03
N GLU A 193 -28.02 3.79 4.17
CA GLU A 193 -28.57 2.43 4.28
C GLU A 193 -27.48 1.35 4.38
N GLN A 194 -26.43 1.45 3.56
CA GLN A 194 -25.31 0.51 3.55
C GLN A 194 -24.49 0.47 4.84
N TYR A 195 -24.61 1.46 5.74
CA TYR A 195 -23.85 1.53 6.99
C TYR A 195 -24.70 1.24 8.23
N ARG A 196 -25.95 0.78 8.07
CA ARG A 196 -26.85 0.49 9.20
C ARG A 196 -26.52 -0.81 9.95
N LYS A 197 -25.58 -1.62 9.44
CA LYS A 197 -25.06 -2.80 10.14
C LYS A 197 -23.68 -2.52 10.72
N TYR A 198 -23.40 -3.12 11.87
CA TYR A 198 -22.14 -2.89 12.60
C TYR A 198 -20.91 -3.20 11.78
N ILE A 199 -20.92 -4.33 11.07
CA ILE A 199 -19.77 -4.76 10.27
C ILE A 199 -19.43 -3.75 9.17
N ASP A 200 -20.46 -3.17 8.52
CA ASP A 200 -20.29 -2.23 7.42
C ASP A 200 -19.84 -0.84 7.93
N LEU A 201 -20.47 -0.34 9.00
CA LEU A 201 -20.06 0.91 9.64
C LEU A 201 -18.63 0.82 10.19
N ARG A 202 -18.30 -0.30 10.85
CA ARG A 202 -16.97 -0.52 11.42
C ARG A 202 -15.91 -0.57 10.33
N ARG A 203 -16.19 -1.25 9.22
CA ARG A 203 -15.27 -1.32 8.07
C ARG A 203 -14.98 0.07 7.49
N GLU A 204 -16.01 0.91 7.32
CA GLU A 204 -15.84 2.27 6.79
C GLU A 204 -15.12 3.19 7.79
N HIS A 205 -15.41 3.03 9.08
CA HIS A 205 -14.69 3.70 10.16
C HIS A 205 -13.18 3.38 10.13
N ASP A 206 -12.83 2.09 10.06
CA ASP A 206 -11.43 1.67 10.05
C ASP A 206 -10.72 2.15 8.77
N ALA A 207 -11.41 2.07 7.61
CA ALA A 207 -10.91 2.59 6.35
C ALA A 207 -10.61 4.10 6.44
N GLN A 208 -11.45 4.88 7.12
CA GLN A 208 -11.21 6.31 7.30
C GLN A 208 -9.99 6.59 8.19
N ILE A 209 -9.76 5.82 9.25
CA ILE A 209 -8.55 5.94 10.08
C ILE A 209 -7.30 5.62 9.26
N ILE A 210 -7.34 4.52 8.50
CA ILE A 210 -6.24 4.12 7.65
C ILE A 210 -5.98 5.19 6.57
N SER A 211 -7.03 5.75 5.95
CA SER A 211 -6.88 6.85 4.97
C SER A 211 -6.17 8.05 5.57
N MET A 212 -6.54 8.50 6.77
CA MET A 212 -5.89 9.62 7.46
C MET A 212 -4.41 9.33 7.76
N ALA A 213 -4.10 8.08 8.10
CA ALA A 213 -2.72 7.63 8.27
C ALA A 213 -1.95 7.71 6.95
N LEU A 214 -2.53 7.18 5.87
CA LEU A 214 -1.92 7.16 4.55
C LEU A 214 -1.61 8.57 4.03
N GLU A 215 -2.57 9.48 4.16
CA GLU A 215 -2.45 10.91 3.84
C GLU A 215 -1.33 11.59 4.63
N SER A 216 -1.07 11.13 5.85
CA SER A 216 -0.03 11.68 6.73
C SER A 216 1.31 10.93 6.59
N GLY A 217 1.44 10.05 5.59
CA GLY A 217 2.63 9.25 5.32
C GLY A 217 2.90 8.12 6.29
N ILE A 218 1.91 7.76 7.10
CA ILE A 218 2.01 6.66 8.03
C ILE A 218 1.61 5.37 7.33
N ARG A 219 2.49 4.39 7.34
CA ARG A 219 2.26 3.03 6.85
C ARG A 219 2.45 2.06 7.99
N LEU A 220 1.45 1.20 8.20
CA LEU A 220 1.46 0.15 9.21
C LEU A 220 1.02 -1.17 8.57
N SER A 221 1.56 -2.28 9.06
CA SER A 221 1.18 -3.62 8.62
C SER A 221 -0.24 -3.99 9.08
N PRO A 222 -0.89 -4.99 8.43
CA PRO A 222 -2.19 -5.49 8.89
C PRO A 222 -2.20 -5.96 10.35
N GLU A 223 -1.09 -6.55 10.82
CA GLU A 223 -0.90 -6.97 12.23
C GLU A 223 -0.88 -5.78 13.17
N GLN A 224 -0.17 -4.71 12.80
CA GLN A 224 -0.10 -3.48 13.58
C GLN A 224 -1.48 -2.83 13.66
N TRP A 225 -2.21 -2.76 12.54
CA TRP A 225 -3.57 -2.22 12.52
C TRP A 225 -4.55 -3.06 13.34
N SER A 226 -4.49 -4.39 13.23
CA SER A 226 -5.30 -5.31 14.04
C SER A 226 -5.03 -5.06 15.54
N SER A 227 -3.76 -4.95 15.92
CA SER A 227 -3.39 -4.66 17.31
C SER A 227 -3.90 -3.30 17.78
N LEU A 228 -3.80 -2.26 16.95
CA LEU A 228 -4.16 -0.90 17.33
C LEU A 228 -5.67 -0.69 17.44
N LEU A 229 -6.44 -1.21 16.47
CA LEU A 229 -7.87 -0.95 16.37
C LEU A 229 -8.73 -1.99 17.12
N TYR A 230 -8.19 -3.18 17.36
CA TYR A 230 -8.92 -4.29 17.97
C TYR A 230 -8.26 -4.87 19.22
N GLY A 231 -6.98 -4.55 19.48
CA GLY A 231 -6.26 -5.15 20.60
C GLY A 231 -5.93 -6.63 20.38
N ASP A 232 -6.03 -7.13 19.14
CA ASP A 232 -5.83 -8.53 18.81
C ASP A 232 -5.11 -8.74 17.46
N GLN A 233 -4.92 -9.99 17.09
CA GLN A 233 -4.32 -10.41 15.81
C GLN A 233 -5.31 -11.17 14.91
N ARG A 234 -6.61 -11.11 15.22
CA ARG A 234 -7.67 -11.85 14.51
C ARG A 234 -8.18 -11.07 13.29
N HIS A 235 -8.00 -9.75 13.26
CA HIS A 235 -8.50 -8.87 12.21
C HIS A 235 -7.50 -8.58 11.09
N LYS A 236 -6.39 -9.33 11.00
CA LYS A 236 -5.33 -9.12 9.98
C LYS A 236 -5.88 -9.14 8.55
N SER A 237 -6.69 -10.14 8.21
CA SER A 237 -7.26 -10.30 6.86
C SER A 237 -8.23 -9.15 6.52
N HIS A 238 -9.02 -8.71 7.50
CA HIS A 238 -9.89 -7.54 7.39
C HIS A 238 -9.09 -6.26 7.13
N MET A 239 -8.04 -6.01 7.92
CA MET A 239 -7.13 -4.87 7.71
C MET A 239 -6.44 -4.92 6.35
N GLN A 240 -5.94 -6.10 5.94
CA GLN A 240 -5.33 -6.30 4.63
C GLN A 240 -6.31 -5.94 3.50
N SER A 241 -7.56 -6.40 3.58
CA SER A 241 -8.59 -6.09 2.59
C SER A 241 -8.91 -4.60 2.49
N ILE A 242 -8.93 -3.88 3.61
CA ILE A 242 -9.11 -2.42 3.61
C ILE A 242 -7.91 -1.73 2.96
N ILE A 243 -6.69 -2.11 3.34
CA ILE A 243 -5.44 -1.54 2.81
C ILE A 243 -5.37 -1.75 1.30
N ASP A 244 -5.69 -2.95 0.81
CA ASP A 244 -5.69 -3.24 -0.63
C ASP A 244 -6.69 -2.37 -1.38
N LYS A 245 -7.92 -2.22 -0.84
CA LYS A 245 -8.94 -1.33 -1.42
C LYS A 245 -8.49 0.14 -1.42
N LEU A 246 -7.85 0.61 -0.35
CA LEU A 246 -7.36 1.99 -0.27
C LEU A 246 -6.17 2.21 -1.20
N ASN A 247 -5.23 1.27 -1.29
CA ASN A 247 -4.09 1.39 -2.19
C ASN A 247 -4.50 1.39 -3.66
N ALA A 248 -5.54 0.64 -4.02
CA ALA A 248 -6.12 0.68 -5.36
C ALA A 248 -6.67 2.08 -5.73
N THR A 249 -7.04 2.89 -4.73
CA THR A 249 -7.69 4.20 -4.94
C THR A 249 -6.78 5.40 -4.59
N ASN A 250 -5.80 5.27 -3.67
CA ASN A 250 -5.22 6.42 -2.96
C ASN A 250 -3.68 6.52 -2.88
N ALA A 251 -2.88 5.67 -3.53
CA ALA A 251 -1.42 5.85 -3.47
C ALA A 251 -0.77 5.86 -4.86
N PRO A 252 -0.73 7.01 -5.55
CA PRO A 252 0.20 7.19 -6.66
C PRO A 252 1.61 6.95 -6.12
N PHE A 253 2.43 6.22 -6.86
CA PHE A 253 3.79 5.86 -6.47
C PHE A 253 4.61 7.11 -6.07
N ASP A 254 4.35 8.24 -6.72
CA ASP A 254 4.99 9.53 -6.42
C ASP A 254 4.94 9.94 -4.95
N ARG A 255 3.76 9.86 -4.32
CA ARG A 255 3.59 10.22 -2.89
C ARG A 255 4.36 9.29 -1.97
N LEU A 256 4.50 8.02 -2.35
CA LEU A 256 5.29 7.06 -1.58
C LEU A 256 6.78 7.42 -1.66
N VAL A 257 7.25 7.85 -2.83
CA VAL A 257 8.64 8.30 -3.04
C VAL A 257 8.92 9.62 -2.32
N ASP A 258 7.99 10.58 -2.33
CA ASP A 258 8.08 11.81 -1.52
C ASP A 258 8.27 11.50 -0.04
N GLN A 259 7.46 10.58 0.48
CA GLN A 259 7.50 10.19 1.89
C GLN A 259 8.82 9.51 2.24
N LEU A 260 9.27 8.58 1.41
CA LEU A 260 10.57 7.93 1.58
C LEU A 260 11.71 8.93 1.54
N ALA A 261 11.72 9.86 0.58
CA ALA A 261 12.75 10.89 0.46
C ALA A 261 12.82 11.76 1.71
N LYS A 262 11.67 12.16 2.25
CA LYS A 262 11.60 12.93 3.50
C LYS A 262 12.13 12.13 4.69
N THR A 263 11.71 10.88 4.85
CA THR A 263 12.19 10.01 5.94
C THR A 263 13.70 9.81 5.90
N LEU A 264 14.27 9.58 4.71
CA LEU A 264 15.71 9.40 4.55
C LEU A 264 16.50 10.70 4.79
N ALA A 265 15.93 11.86 4.50
CA ALA A 265 16.57 13.16 4.78
C ALA A 265 16.67 13.47 6.29
N GLU A 266 15.79 12.88 7.11
CA GLU A 266 15.77 13.06 8.56
C GLU A 266 16.67 12.05 9.30
N GLU A 267 17.23 11.05 8.61
CA GLU A 267 18.05 9.96 9.19
C GLU A 267 19.50 9.96 8.66
N GLN A 268 20.41 9.32 9.39
CA GLN A 268 21.78 9.11 8.92
C GLN A 268 21.78 8.01 7.84
N ASP A 269 22.18 8.37 6.62
CA ASP A 269 22.19 7.45 5.48
C ASP A 269 23.45 6.59 5.42
N PHE A 270 23.53 5.58 6.29
CA PHE A 270 24.72 4.72 6.44
C PHE A 270 25.07 3.87 5.20
N VAL A 271 24.13 3.67 4.28
CA VAL A 271 24.28 2.75 3.12
C VAL A 271 23.91 3.39 1.79
N HIS A 272 23.79 4.72 1.76
CA HIS A 272 23.43 5.50 0.57
C HIS A 272 22.09 5.07 -0.04
N ILE A 273 21.07 4.85 0.80
CA ILE A 273 19.70 4.57 0.34
C ILE A 273 19.09 5.83 -0.28
N ALA A 274 19.49 7.04 0.13
CA ALA A 274 19.00 8.28 -0.48
C ALA A 274 19.31 8.34 -1.98
N ASP A 275 20.41 7.72 -2.44
CA ASP A 275 20.74 7.60 -3.87
C ASP A 275 19.67 6.85 -4.66
N THR A 276 18.89 5.97 -4.02
CA THR A 276 17.79 5.23 -4.69
C THR A 276 16.62 6.14 -5.06
N ILE A 277 16.49 7.32 -4.45
CA ILE A 277 15.37 8.24 -4.70
C ILE A 277 15.32 8.67 -6.17
N VAL A 278 16.46 8.95 -6.81
CA VAL A 278 16.48 9.33 -8.24
C VAL A 278 15.95 8.20 -9.13
N HIS A 279 16.25 6.95 -8.78
CA HIS A 279 15.78 5.77 -9.50
C HIS A 279 14.28 5.55 -9.27
N PHE A 280 13.79 5.75 -8.04
CA PHE A 280 12.35 5.71 -7.76
C PHE A 280 11.58 6.79 -8.51
N ARG A 281 12.07 8.03 -8.54
CA ARG A 281 11.45 9.14 -9.31
C ARG A 281 11.37 8.84 -10.80
N ARG A 282 12.40 8.18 -11.34
CA ARG A 282 12.37 7.73 -12.73
C ARG A 282 11.25 6.72 -13.00
N LEU A 283 11.04 5.76 -12.10
CA LEU A 283 9.94 4.80 -12.23
C LEU A 283 8.56 5.46 -12.07
N VAL A 284 8.44 6.49 -11.23
CA VAL A 284 7.23 7.32 -11.12
C VAL A 284 6.93 8.03 -12.44
N GLN A 285 7.95 8.60 -13.10
CA GLN A 285 7.77 9.24 -14.41
C GLN A 285 7.25 8.24 -15.46
N PHE A 286 7.78 7.01 -15.47
CA PHE A 286 7.27 5.95 -16.36
C PHE A 286 5.83 5.54 -16.01
N GLU A 287 5.44 5.50 -14.73
CA GLU A 287 4.06 5.20 -14.32
C GLU A 287 3.08 6.26 -14.85
N GLN A 288 3.44 7.54 -14.76
CA GLN A 288 2.59 8.65 -15.20
C GLN A 288 2.33 8.65 -16.72
N HIS A 289 3.27 8.11 -17.50
CA HIS A 289 3.21 8.11 -18.97
C HIS A 289 3.07 6.69 -19.56
N ILE A 290 2.62 5.72 -18.75
CA ILE A 290 2.67 4.30 -19.12
C ILE A 290 1.80 3.93 -20.34
N GLU A 291 0.79 4.75 -20.62
CA GLU A 291 -0.11 4.59 -21.77
C GLU A 291 0.48 5.18 -23.07
N ASP A 292 1.55 5.96 -23.00
CA ASP A 292 2.27 6.45 -24.18
C ASP A 292 3.10 5.30 -24.77
N GLU A 293 2.92 5.06 -26.08
CA GLU A 293 3.61 4.02 -26.82
C GLU A 293 5.14 4.14 -26.72
N ASN A 294 5.65 5.38 -26.68
CA ASN A 294 7.07 5.69 -26.58
C ASN A 294 7.64 5.39 -25.18
N THR A 295 6.82 5.44 -24.12
CA THR A 295 7.26 5.15 -22.76
C THR A 295 7.71 3.70 -22.61
N CYS A 296 7.03 2.77 -23.28
CA CYS A 296 7.33 1.34 -23.22
C CYS A 296 8.31 0.87 -24.31
N CYS A 297 9.12 1.76 -24.89
CA CYS A 297 10.18 1.37 -25.80
C CYS A 297 11.31 0.59 -25.08
N PHE A 298 12.10 -0.18 -25.82
CA PHE A 298 13.14 -1.05 -25.25
C PHE A 298 14.19 -0.27 -24.44
N SER A 299 14.60 0.92 -24.89
CA SER A 299 15.56 1.76 -24.17
C SER A 299 15.04 2.17 -22.80
N ASN A 300 13.76 2.55 -22.70
CA ASN A 300 13.15 2.91 -21.42
C ASN A 300 12.98 1.70 -20.51
N ILE A 301 12.65 0.53 -21.06
CA ILE A 301 12.60 -0.73 -20.29
C ILE A 301 13.98 -1.06 -19.71
N ILE A 302 15.05 -0.94 -20.50
CA ILE A 302 16.43 -1.14 -20.03
C ILE A 302 16.75 -0.17 -18.87
N ILE A 303 16.47 1.12 -19.05
CA ILE A 303 16.69 2.14 -18.03
C ILE A 303 15.87 1.85 -16.75
N ALA A 304 14.64 1.36 -16.90
CA ALA A 304 13.78 0.99 -15.78
C ALA A 304 14.32 -0.23 -15.02
N ILE A 305 14.83 -1.23 -15.75
CA ILE A 305 15.46 -2.43 -15.16
C ILE A 305 16.77 -2.06 -14.46
N ASP A 306 17.61 -1.19 -15.04
CA ASP A 306 18.82 -0.68 -14.38
C ASP A 306 18.49 0.05 -13.08
N SER A 307 17.41 0.80 -13.08
CA SER A 307 16.91 1.46 -11.88
C SER A 307 16.51 0.44 -10.81
N ILE A 308 15.85 -0.66 -11.20
CA ILE A 308 15.52 -1.75 -10.28
C ILE A 308 16.75 -2.50 -9.77
N ILE A 309 17.72 -2.78 -10.63
CA ILE A 309 18.98 -3.44 -10.23
C ILE A 309 19.64 -2.60 -9.14
N PHE A 310 19.81 -1.30 -9.37
CA PHE A 310 20.39 -0.39 -8.37
C PHE A 310 19.58 -0.37 -7.07
N ILE A 311 18.26 -0.20 -7.15
CA ILE A 311 17.36 -0.17 -5.98
C ILE A 311 17.48 -1.48 -5.17
N VAL A 312 17.43 -2.62 -5.84
CA VAL A 312 17.48 -3.94 -5.18
C VAL A 312 18.86 -4.18 -4.58
N THR A 313 19.94 -3.85 -5.27
CA THR A 313 21.30 -3.94 -4.71
C THR A 313 21.43 -3.13 -3.43
N ARG A 314 20.95 -1.88 -3.42
CA ARG A 314 20.95 -1.04 -2.21
C ARG A 314 20.08 -1.62 -1.09
N LEU A 315 18.93 -2.20 -1.42
CA LEU A 315 18.10 -2.92 -0.46
C LEU A 315 18.85 -4.10 0.18
N ILE A 316 19.58 -4.90 -0.60
CA ILE A 316 20.39 -6.01 -0.10
C ILE A 316 21.44 -5.47 0.88
N THR A 317 22.22 -4.48 0.46
CA THR A 317 23.25 -3.85 1.30
C THR A 317 22.66 -3.34 2.62
N PHE A 318 21.47 -2.73 2.57
CA PHE A 318 20.79 -2.27 3.77
C PHE A 318 20.35 -3.42 4.68
N ILE A 319 19.74 -4.47 4.14
CA ILE A 319 19.33 -5.66 4.92
C ILE A 319 20.55 -6.29 5.60
N THR A 320 21.66 -6.43 4.87
CA THR A 320 22.92 -6.98 5.41
C THR A 320 23.51 -6.08 6.49
N TYR A 321 23.50 -4.75 6.29
CA TYR A 321 23.93 -3.79 7.31
C TYR A 321 23.10 -3.91 8.60
N ILE A 322 21.77 -3.93 8.47
CA ILE A 322 20.87 -4.11 9.62
C ILE A 322 21.16 -5.43 10.34
N TYR A 323 21.33 -6.52 9.61
CA TYR A 323 21.70 -7.80 10.21
C TYR A 323 23.01 -7.74 10.98
N GLY A 324 24.05 -7.11 10.41
CA GLY A 324 25.33 -6.91 11.08
C GLY A 324 25.20 -6.14 12.39
N GLN A 325 24.25 -5.21 12.48
CA GLN A 325 24.00 -4.41 13.69
C GLN A 325 23.09 -5.10 14.72
N THR A 326 22.07 -5.86 14.27
CA THR A 326 21.00 -6.36 15.15
C THR A 326 20.97 -7.87 15.31
N GLY A 327 21.84 -8.62 14.62
CA GLY A 327 21.83 -10.09 14.54
C GLY A 327 20.53 -10.66 13.97
N THR A 328 19.67 -9.82 13.40
CA THR A 328 18.33 -10.16 12.96
C THR A 328 18.05 -9.54 11.60
N TYR A 329 17.78 -10.38 10.62
CA TYR A 329 17.39 -9.95 9.28
C TYR A 329 15.94 -9.47 9.20
N SER A 330 15.21 -9.51 10.33
CA SER A 330 13.82 -9.12 10.36
C SER A 330 13.68 -7.64 10.01
N LEU A 331 13.09 -7.38 8.84
CA LEU A 331 12.61 -6.06 8.45
C LEU A 331 11.53 -5.56 9.44
N TYR A 332 10.86 -6.48 10.13
CA TYR A 332 9.93 -6.19 11.21
C TYR A 332 10.65 -6.22 12.55
N LYS A 333 11.02 -5.07 13.12
CA LYS A 333 11.24 -5.02 14.57
C LYS A 333 9.91 -5.38 15.20
N ASN A 334 9.86 -6.45 16.00
CA ASN A 334 8.65 -6.84 16.71
C ASN A 334 8.51 -5.88 17.92
N PRO A 335 7.67 -4.82 17.86
CA PRO A 335 7.66 -3.78 18.89
C PRO A 335 6.88 -4.21 20.13
N MET A 336 6.23 -5.38 20.08
CA MET A 336 5.17 -5.76 21.00
C MET A 336 5.60 -6.76 22.09
N LYS A 337 6.90 -7.10 22.21
CA LYS A 337 7.34 -7.98 23.31
C LYS A 337 7.32 -7.30 24.70
N ASN A 338 7.20 -5.98 24.78
CA ASN A 338 7.32 -5.24 26.05
C ASN A 338 6.09 -4.39 26.44
N HIS A 339 4.91 -4.56 25.82
CA HIS A 339 3.76 -3.66 26.05
C HIS A 339 2.53 -4.31 26.70
N PHE A 340 2.74 -5.34 27.51
CA PHE A 340 1.77 -5.74 28.53
C PHE A 340 2.38 -5.50 29.91
N ILE A 341 2.47 -4.22 30.31
CA ILE A 341 2.34 -3.76 31.70
C ILE A 341 1.56 -2.43 31.64
#